data_AF-A0A948CBY7-F1
#
_entry.id   AF-A0A948CBY7-F1
#
_cell.length_a   1.000
_cell.length_b   1.000
_cell.length_c   1.000
_cell.angle_alpha   90.00
_cell.angle_beta   90.00
_cell.angle_gamma   90.00
#
_symmetry.space_group_name_H-M   'P 1'
#
loop_
_entity.id
_entity.type
_entity.pdbx_description
1 polymer ?
#
loop_
_entity_poly.entity_id
_entity_poly.type
_entity_poly.pdbx_seq_one_letter_code
_entity_poly.pdbx_strand_id
1 'polypeptide(L)'
;MARTRSGAEPTYEALRSRDAYAIVSSEPDGAPDLGSCSRLTGGVDLCADHRPAVLSWTDDDGGTWQRHPSALDGLLLSPVDALLHHVLAVMGGGDGATLFPFQSFERSLDGGSTWTSGDFPDFDGERAYSGGGVVLSDGRLLTVLGHFSDDRPRRPAGRPHGLYASDGSDWTRMTPHAATFDPPLPEAGGYSPIETVSASASPDPVVWVETVDDVVYVSTDDATTFTELDLDRPGAG
;
A
#
# COMPACT_ATOMS: atom_id res chain seq x y z
N MET A 1 35.92 5.99 -31.76
CA MET A 1 34.46 6.06 -32.02
C MET A 1 33.75 5.58 -30.77
N ALA A 2 33.20 6.51 -29.99
CA ALA A 2 32.42 6.20 -28.79
C ALA A 2 31.02 5.74 -29.20
N ARG A 3 30.57 4.58 -28.71
CA ARG A 3 29.18 4.14 -28.84
C ARG A 3 28.37 4.75 -27.71
N THR A 4 27.49 5.69 -28.03
CA THR A 4 26.40 6.13 -27.16
C THR A 4 25.42 4.98 -26.99
N ARG A 5 25.21 4.52 -25.75
CA ARG A 5 24.07 3.66 -25.42
C ARG A 5 22.82 4.51 -25.47
N SER A 6 21.94 4.22 -26.41
CA SER A 6 20.55 4.66 -26.40
C SER A 6 19.89 4.00 -25.19
N GLY A 7 19.58 4.79 -24.16
CA GLY A 7 18.68 4.36 -23.10
C GLY A 7 17.29 4.27 -23.71
N ALA A 8 16.77 3.05 -23.84
CA ALA A 8 15.34 2.88 -24.06
C ALA A 8 14.65 3.33 -22.77
N GLU A 9 13.71 4.26 -22.88
CA GLU A 9 12.84 4.58 -21.76
C GLU A 9 12.05 3.31 -21.39
N PRO A 10 12.00 2.93 -20.10
CA PRO A 10 11.21 1.80 -19.68
C PRO A 10 9.75 2.04 -20.05
N THR A 11 9.14 1.10 -20.78
CA THR A 11 7.73 1.17 -21.16
C THR A 11 6.84 1.01 -19.91
N TYR A 12 5.65 1.60 -19.95
CA TYR A 12 4.61 1.47 -18.90
C TYR A 12 4.37 0.02 -18.43
N GLU A 13 4.47 -0.94 -19.35
CA GLU A 13 4.32 -2.38 -19.08
C GLU A 13 5.48 -2.97 -18.26
N ALA A 14 6.69 -2.40 -18.37
CA ALA A 14 7.87 -2.83 -17.61
C ALA A 14 7.88 -2.33 -16.15
N LEU A 15 7.12 -1.28 -15.83
CA LEU A 15 6.91 -0.84 -14.45
C LEU A 15 5.80 -1.63 -13.74
N ARG A 16 4.86 -2.23 -14.50
CA ARG A 16 3.77 -3.06 -13.94
C ARG A 16 4.12 -4.54 -13.78
N SER A 17 5.15 -5.07 -14.43
CA SER A 17 5.39 -6.53 -14.41
C SER A 17 6.11 -7.00 -13.14
N ARG A 18 5.29 -7.45 -12.17
CA ARG A 18 5.65 -8.41 -11.11
C ARG A 18 6.30 -9.71 -11.66
N ASP A 19 6.27 -9.94 -12.97
CA ASP A 19 6.68 -11.18 -13.64
C ASP A 19 8.19 -11.44 -13.67
N ALA A 20 9.03 -10.52 -13.20
CA ALA A 20 10.47 -10.75 -13.12
C ALA A 20 10.87 -11.83 -12.09
N TYR A 21 10.01 -12.15 -11.12
CA TYR A 21 10.26 -13.21 -10.12
C TYR A 21 9.95 -14.64 -10.61
N ALA A 22 9.14 -14.79 -11.67
CA ALA A 22 8.74 -16.11 -12.15
C ALA A 22 9.87 -16.86 -12.89
N ILE A 23 11.05 -16.25 -13.04
CA ILE A 23 12.13 -16.76 -13.86
C ILE A 23 13.38 -16.91 -12.98
N VAL A 24 13.68 -18.16 -12.62
CA VAL A 24 14.94 -18.67 -12.05
C VAL A 24 15.06 -18.72 -10.51
N SER A 25 14.43 -19.71 -9.88
CA SER A 25 15.10 -20.71 -9.01
C SER A 25 14.05 -21.65 -8.41
N SER A 26 14.44 -22.86 -8.01
CA SER A 26 13.58 -23.69 -7.15
C SER A 26 13.34 -22.92 -5.86
N GLU A 27 12.08 -22.68 -5.49
CA GLU A 27 11.72 -22.04 -4.23
C GLU A 27 12.48 -22.69 -3.07
N PRO A 28 13.25 -21.93 -2.28
CA PRO A 28 13.93 -22.49 -1.12
C PRO A 28 12.89 -23.03 -0.13
N ASP A 29 13.27 -24.07 0.62
CA ASP A 29 12.41 -24.65 1.66
C ASP A 29 11.92 -23.55 2.62
N GLY A 30 10.61 -23.36 2.69
CA GLY A 30 9.97 -22.38 3.56
C GLY A 30 9.61 -21.05 2.90
N ALA A 31 9.88 -20.85 1.60
CA ALA A 31 9.32 -19.73 0.86
C ALA A 31 7.77 -19.78 0.90
N PRO A 32 7.10 -18.64 1.11
CA PRO A 32 5.64 -18.53 1.07
C PRO A 32 5.12 -18.59 -0.38
N ASP A 33 3.80 -18.73 -0.55
CA ASP A 33 3.18 -18.49 -1.85
C ASP A 33 3.34 -17.00 -2.21
N LEU A 34 4.03 -16.74 -3.32
CA LEU A 34 4.39 -15.38 -3.72
C LEU A 34 3.18 -14.52 -4.14
N GLY A 35 2.01 -15.13 -4.33
CA GLY A 35 0.77 -14.42 -4.72
C GLY A 35 0.33 -13.31 -3.75
N SER A 36 0.78 -13.35 -2.49
CA SER A 36 0.41 -12.41 -1.43
C SER A 36 1.59 -11.56 -0.92
N CYS A 37 2.60 -11.31 -1.76
CA CYS A 37 3.76 -10.50 -1.40
C CYS A 37 3.63 -9.03 -1.85
N SER A 38 4.10 -8.11 -1.00
CA SER A 38 4.53 -6.79 -1.43
C SER A 38 6.05 -6.67 -1.33
N ARG A 39 6.65 -5.99 -2.30
CA ARG A 39 8.06 -5.62 -2.26
C ARG A 39 8.18 -4.31 -1.49
N LEU A 40 8.67 -4.41 -0.28
CA LEU A 40 8.93 -3.27 0.59
C LEU A 40 10.25 -2.58 0.22
N THR A 41 10.43 -1.42 0.81
CA THR A 41 11.65 -0.63 0.73
C THR A 41 12.87 -1.36 1.27
N GLY A 42 14.03 -1.10 0.64
CA GLY A 42 15.31 -1.66 1.06
C GLY A 42 15.59 -3.04 0.49
N GLY A 43 14.77 -3.52 -0.46
CA GLY A 43 14.91 -4.86 -1.03
C GLY A 43 14.28 -5.95 -0.15
N VAL A 44 13.43 -5.56 0.80
CA VAL A 44 12.71 -6.52 1.63
C VAL A 44 11.42 -6.95 0.93
N ASP A 45 11.20 -8.24 0.73
CA ASP A 45 9.90 -8.75 0.30
C ASP A 45 9.12 -9.21 1.55
N LEU A 46 7.89 -8.71 1.74
CA LEU A 46 6.99 -9.13 2.81
C LEU A 46 5.77 -9.83 2.21
N CYS A 47 5.56 -11.06 2.65
CA CYS A 47 4.45 -11.91 2.23
C CYS A 47 3.57 -12.25 3.43
N ALA A 48 2.27 -12.38 3.17
CA ALA A 48 1.29 -12.71 4.19
C ALA A 48 0.44 -13.92 3.78
N ASP A 49 0.54 -14.99 4.58
CA ASP A 49 -0.33 -16.17 4.50
C ASP A 49 -1.55 -15.97 5.40
N HIS A 50 -2.74 -16.41 4.98
CA HIS A 50 -3.98 -16.15 5.73
C HIS A 50 -4.43 -17.28 6.66
N ARG A 51 -3.98 -18.53 6.44
CA ARG A 51 -4.48 -19.71 7.20
C ARG A 51 -3.41 -20.81 7.34
N PRO A 52 -2.67 -20.85 8.46
CA PRO A 52 -2.68 -19.89 9.57
C PRO A 52 -2.16 -18.51 9.14
N ALA A 53 -2.52 -17.46 9.88
CA ALA A 53 -1.97 -16.13 9.64
C ALA A 53 -0.46 -16.08 9.96
N VAL A 54 0.39 -15.98 8.94
CA VAL A 54 1.84 -15.95 9.07
C VAL A 54 2.41 -14.86 8.17
N LEU A 55 3.30 -14.04 8.74
CA LEU A 55 4.10 -13.10 7.98
C LEU A 55 5.45 -13.74 7.69
N SER A 56 5.88 -13.67 6.44
CA SER A 56 7.20 -14.12 6.01
C SER A 56 7.91 -13.00 5.27
N TRP A 57 9.19 -12.77 5.56
CA TRP A 57 9.96 -11.75 4.83
C TRP A 57 11.39 -12.18 4.56
N THR A 58 11.99 -11.57 3.55
CA THR A 58 13.37 -11.77 3.11
C THR A 58 14.00 -10.41 2.81
N ASP A 59 15.29 -10.24 3.11
CA ASP A 59 16.10 -9.06 2.79
C ASP A 59 17.30 -9.39 1.88
N ASP A 60 17.37 -10.63 1.38
CA ASP A 60 18.45 -11.16 0.56
C ASP A 60 17.92 -11.77 -0.75
N ASP A 61 16.92 -11.10 -1.35
CA ASP A 61 16.25 -11.49 -2.60
C ASP A 61 15.75 -12.95 -2.57
N GLY A 62 15.20 -13.38 -1.44
CA GLY A 62 14.64 -14.72 -1.24
C GLY A 62 15.63 -15.79 -0.86
N GLY A 63 16.91 -15.46 -0.61
CA GLY A 63 17.93 -16.41 -0.17
C GLY A 63 17.61 -17.05 1.19
N THR A 64 17.06 -16.27 2.12
CA THR A 64 16.61 -16.68 3.44
C THR A 64 15.29 -16.00 3.81
N TRP A 65 14.45 -16.73 4.55
CA TRP A 65 13.15 -16.25 4.98
C TRP A 65 13.02 -16.27 6.50
N GLN A 66 12.62 -15.13 7.05
CA GLN A 66 12.17 -15.00 8.42
C GLN A 66 10.65 -15.25 8.48
N ARG A 67 10.15 -15.68 9.64
CA ARG A 67 8.72 -15.97 9.86
C ARG A 67 8.25 -15.45 11.20
N HIS A 68 7.02 -14.93 11.21
CA HIS A 68 6.34 -14.44 12.40
C HIS A 68 4.87 -14.91 12.39
N PRO A 69 4.41 -15.67 13.40
CA PRO A 69 2.99 -15.95 13.57
C PRO A 69 2.26 -14.63 13.83
N SER A 70 1.33 -14.27 12.94
CA SER A 70 0.62 -13.00 13.05
C SER A 70 -0.44 -13.06 14.15
N ALA A 71 -0.64 -11.94 14.83
CA ALA A 71 -1.74 -11.76 15.76
C ALA A 71 -3.11 -11.61 15.06
N LEU A 72 -3.12 -11.48 13.73
CA LEU A 72 -4.29 -11.19 12.90
C LEU A 72 -4.97 -12.47 12.35
N ASP A 73 -4.93 -13.57 13.11
CA ASP A 73 -5.49 -14.85 12.67
C ASP A 73 -7.00 -14.74 12.35
N GLY A 74 -7.39 -15.34 11.22
CA GLY A 74 -8.76 -15.29 10.71
C GLY A 74 -9.11 -14.06 9.87
N LEU A 75 -8.21 -13.08 9.72
CA LEU A 75 -8.38 -11.94 8.82
C LEU A 75 -7.66 -12.18 7.48
N LEU A 76 -8.14 -11.55 6.39
CA LEU A 76 -7.28 -11.36 5.24
C LEU A 76 -6.21 -10.33 5.56
N LEU A 77 -5.02 -10.58 5.04
CA LEU A 77 -3.84 -9.77 5.30
C LEU A 77 -3.42 -9.04 4.03
N SER A 78 -3.11 -7.76 4.14
CA SER A 78 -2.60 -6.94 3.05
C SER A 78 -1.30 -6.28 3.50
N PRO A 79 -0.14 -6.70 2.97
CA PRO A 79 1.13 -6.00 3.25
C PRO A 79 1.02 -4.51 2.91
N VAL A 80 1.70 -3.69 3.69
CA VAL A 80 1.71 -2.22 3.56
C VAL A 80 3.08 -1.79 3.09
N ASP A 81 3.15 -1.03 2.00
CA ASP A 81 4.41 -0.46 1.54
C ASP A 81 4.95 0.52 2.59
N ALA A 82 6.27 0.62 2.74
CA ALA A 82 6.87 1.54 3.70
C ALA A 82 8.00 2.31 3.04
N LEU A 83 8.16 3.60 3.31
CA LEU A 83 9.31 4.40 2.85
C LEU A 83 10.56 4.21 3.74
N LEU A 84 10.42 3.51 4.86
CA LEU A 84 11.49 3.20 5.81
C LEU A 84 11.92 1.73 5.67
N HIS A 85 13.20 1.49 5.41
CA HIS A 85 13.78 0.17 5.13
C HIS A 85 13.70 -0.87 6.25
N HIS A 86 13.43 -0.45 7.49
CA HIS A 86 13.31 -1.34 8.65
C HIS A 86 11.87 -1.51 9.12
N VAL A 87 10.90 -0.89 8.44
CA VAL A 87 9.50 -0.99 8.80
C VAL A 87 8.84 -2.10 7.99
N LEU A 88 8.23 -3.05 8.70
CA LEU A 88 7.36 -4.07 8.14
C LEU A 88 5.96 -3.81 8.65
N ALA A 89 4.95 -3.86 7.78
CA ALA A 89 3.59 -3.62 8.20
C ALA A 89 2.59 -4.40 7.36
N VAL A 90 1.49 -4.77 8.01
CA VAL A 90 0.37 -5.49 7.41
C VAL A 90 -0.93 -4.92 7.97
N MET A 91 -1.94 -4.80 7.11
CA MET A 91 -3.31 -4.53 7.51
C MET A 91 -4.11 -5.83 7.49
N GLY A 92 -4.95 -6.02 8.49
CA GLY A 92 -5.89 -7.13 8.60
C GLY A 92 -7.32 -6.65 8.36
N GLY A 93 -8.08 -7.41 7.59
CA GLY A 93 -9.45 -7.05 7.23
C GLY A 93 -10.28 -8.18 6.64
N GLY A 94 -11.47 -8.40 7.19
CA GLY A 94 -12.52 -9.22 6.59
C GLY A 94 -12.13 -10.69 6.37
N ASP A 95 -12.98 -11.40 5.65
CA ASP A 95 -12.84 -12.83 5.35
C ASP A 95 -12.69 -13.13 3.84
N GLY A 96 -12.69 -12.08 3.02
CA GLY A 96 -12.59 -12.17 1.55
C GLY A 96 -13.90 -12.21 0.78
N ALA A 97 -15.05 -12.12 1.45
CA ALA A 97 -16.35 -12.09 0.76
C ALA A 97 -16.77 -10.70 0.25
N THR A 98 -16.16 -9.62 0.75
CA THR A 98 -16.52 -8.22 0.46
C THR A 98 -15.28 -7.33 0.30
N LEU A 99 -15.50 -6.02 0.06
CA LEU A 99 -14.46 -4.96 0.18
C LEU A 99 -13.59 -5.16 1.42
N PHE A 100 -12.28 -4.86 1.33
CA PHE A 100 -11.28 -5.08 2.38
C PHE A 100 -11.53 -4.14 3.58
N PRO A 101 -12.05 -4.66 4.71
CA PRO A 101 -12.30 -3.85 5.89
C PRO A 101 -11.00 -3.35 6.52
N PHE A 102 -10.94 -2.07 6.87
CA PHE A 102 -9.81 -1.51 7.61
C PHE A 102 -10.01 -1.79 9.11
N GLN A 103 -9.60 -2.98 9.59
CA GLN A 103 -9.96 -3.45 10.95
C GLN A 103 -8.80 -3.45 11.93
N SER A 104 -7.68 -4.07 11.56
CA SER A 104 -6.55 -4.24 12.48
C SER A 104 -5.23 -4.08 11.72
N PHE A 105 -4.14 -3.91 12.45
CA PHE A 105 -2.80 -3.88 11.89
C PHE A 105 -1.82 -4.64 12.75
N GLU A 106 -0.73 -5.03 12.12
CA GLU A 106 0.48 -5.47 12.79
C GLU A 106 1.68 -4.81 12.11
N ARG A 107 2.65 -4.35 12.90
CA ARG A 107 3.84 -3.67 12.39
C ARG A 107 5.07 -3.97 13.24
N SER A 108 6.22 -3.94 12.58
CA SER A 108 7.54 -3.92 13.17
C SER A 108 8.27 -2.65 12.74
N LEU A 109 8.99 -2.03 13.67
CA LEU A 109 9.85 -0.86 13.44
C LEU A 109 11.34 -1.22 13.53
N ASP A 110 11.68 -2.50 13.54
CA ASP A 110 13.04 -3.01 13.78
C ASP A 110 13.35 -4.26 12.93
N GLY A 111 12.85 -4.27 11.69
CA GLY A 111 13.13 -5.32 10.71
C GLY A 111 12.55 -6.68 11.06
N GLY A 112 11.44 -6.69 11.83
CA GLY A 112 10.74 -7.89 12.27
C GLY A 112 11.24 -8.48 13.59
N SER A 113 12.12 -7.78 14.33
CA SER A 113 12.62 -8.25 15.62
C SER A 113 11.55 -8.18 16.72
N THR A 114 10.75 -7.12 16.70
CA THR A 114 9.58 -6.94 17.57
C THR A 114 8.38 -6.49 16.75
N TRP A 115 7.19 -6.98 17.16
CA TRP A 115 5.93 -6.70 16.50
C TRP A 115 4.94 -6.10 17.49
N THR A 116 4.16 -5.14 17.00
CA THR A 116 3.07 -4.50 17.71
C THR A 116 1.81 -4.59 16.86
N SER A 117 0.68 -4.86 17.49
CA SER A 117 -0.62 -4.93 16.83
C SER A 117 -1.63 -3.99 17.50
N GLY A 118 -2.68 -3.67 16.76
CA GLY A 118 -3.78 -2.85 17.26
C GLY A 118 -4.97 -2.89 16.31
N ASP A 119 -6.09 -2.36 16.79
CA ASP A 119 -7.30 -2.20 16.01
C ASP A 119 -7.40 -0.77 15.49
N PHE A 120 -7.83 -0.62 14.25
CA PHE A 120 -8.21 0.67 13.69
C PHE A 120 -9.53 1.13 14.31
N PRO A 121 -9.73 2.45 14.44
CA PRO A 121 -10.96 2.97 15.01
C PRO A 121 -12.13 2.75 14.05
N ASP A 122 -13.32 2.57 14.62
CA ASP A 122 -14.55 2.86 13.88
C ASP A 122 -14.66 4.38 13.66
N PHE A 123 -15.21 4.78 12.53
CA PHE A 123 -15.43 6.18 12.17
C PHE A 123 -16.88 6.53 12.47
N ASP A 124 -17.11 7.19 13.60
CA ASP A 124 -18.42 7.39 14.26
C ASP A 124 -19.30 6.13 14.29
N GLY A 125 -18.70 4.99 14.66
CA GLY A 125 -19.38 3.70 14.78
C GLY A 125 -19.57 2.93 13.47
N GLU A 126 -19.01 3.45 12.38
CA GLU A 126 -19.05 2.82 11.07
C GLU A 126 -17.67 2.33 10.65
N ARG A 127 -17.65 1.22 9.92
CA ARG A 127 -16.44 0.58 9.43
C ARG A 127 -15.99 1.23 8.13
N ALA A 128 -14.70 1.50 8.01
CA ALA A 128 -14.08 1.96 6.78
C ALA A 128 -13.55 0.78 5.95
N TYR A 129 -13.47 1.00 4.63
CA TYR A 129 -12.86 0.07 3.69
C TYR A 129 -11.64 0.73 3.05
N SER A 130 -10.50 0.02 3.09
CA SER A 130 -9.23 0.57 2.65
C SER A 130 -8.94 0.23 1.18
N GLY A 131 -8.44 1.22 0.45
CA GLY A 131 -7.86 1.07 -0.89
C GLY A 131 -6.35 0.77 -0.88
N GLY A 132 -5.77 0.50 0.29
CA GLY A 132 -4.32 0.32 0.46
C GLY A 132 -3.73 1.26 1.51
N GLY A 133 -2.44 1.12 1.76
CA GLY A 133 -1.74 1.94 2.75
C GLY A 133 -0.24 1.99 2.50
N VAL A 134 0.36 3.05 3.03
CA VAL A 134 1.80 3.34 2.96
C VAL A 134 2.27 3.85 4.31
N VAL A 135 3.41 3.37 4.79
CA VAL A 135 4.13 4.00 5.90
C VAL A 135 5.06 5.08 5.36
N LEU A 136 4.80 6.34 5.72
CA LEU A 136 5.59 7.50 5.29
C LEU A 136 6.96 7.56 5.98
N SER A 137 7.86 8.43 5.52
CA SER A 137 9.21 8.55 6.09
C SER A 137 9.23 8.98 7.56
N ASP A 138 8.15 9.62 8.03
CA ASP A 138 7.97 10.04 9.43
C ASP A 138 7.28 8.98 10.31
N GLY A 139 7.00 7.79 9.76
CA GLY A 139 6.37 6.66 10.47
C GLY A 139 4.85 6.72 10.55
N ARG A 140 4.20 7.75 10.01
CA ARG A 140 2.74 7.76 9.84
C ARG A 140 2.29 6.70 8.84
N LEU A 141 1.15 6.09 9.10
CA LEU A 141 0.41 5.29 8.12
C LEU A 141 -0.51 6.23 7.36
N LEU A 142 -0.28 6.34 6.06
CA LEU A 142 -1.20 6.93 5.09
C LEU A 142 -2.07 5.81 4.51
N THR A 143 -3.39 5.99 4.45
CA THR A 143 -4.32 5.02 3.86
C THR A 143 -5.42 5.72 3.09
N VAL A 144 -5.98 5.05 2.10
CA VAL A 144 -7.17 5.51 1.37
C VAL A 144 -8.39 4.88 2.01
N LEU A 145 -9.30 5.70 2.55
CA LEU A 145 -10.61 5.26 3.02
C LEU A 145 -11.64 5.59 1.93
N GLY A 146 -11.90 4.59 1.07
CA GLY A 146 -12.71 4.75 -0.13
C GLY A 146 -14.22 4.67 0.11
N HIS A 147 -14.62 3.91 1.15
CA HIS A 147 -16.01 3.64 1.50
C HIS A 147 -16.19 3.47 3.01
N PHE A 148 -17.43 3.67 3.47
CA PHE A 148 -17.89 3.37 4.83
C PHE A 148 -19.12 2.46 4.83
N SER A 149 -19.37 1.73 5.91
CA SER A 149 -20.49 0.78 6.00
C SER A 149 -21.88 1.42 5.92
N ASP A 150 -22.00 2.71 6.21
CA ASP A 150 -23.22 3.49 6.09
C ASP A 150 -23.41 4.15 4.71
N ASP A 151 -22.45 4.04 3.79
CA ASP A 151 -22.59 4.57 2.43
C ASP A 151 -23.80 3.93 1.72
N ARG A 152 -24.64 4.77 1.10
CA ARG A 152 -25.76 4.32 0.25
C ARG A 152 -25.73 5.06 -1.09
N PRO A 153 -26.29 4.48 -2.16
CA PRO A 153 -26.43 5.17 -3.43
C PRO A 153 -27.12 6.52 -3.25
N ARG A 154 -26.45 7.61 -3.68
CA ARG A 154 -26.91 9.02 -3.57
C ARG A 154 -27.03 9.55 -2.13
N ARG A 155 -26.48 8.82 -1.15
CA ARG A 155 -26.40 9.23 0.26
C ARG A 155 -25.06 8.74 0.80
N PRO A 156 -23.96 9.39 0.39
CA PRO A 156 -22.65 9.10 0.96
C PRO A 156 -22.65 9.41 2.47
N ALA A 157 -21.73 8.78 3.19
CA ALA A 157 -21.45 9.09 4.57
C ALA A 157 -21.14 10.59 4.74
N GLY A 158 -21.49 11.16 5.89
CA GLY A 158 -21.25 12.58 6.19
C GLY A 158 -19.78 12.92 6.45
N ARG A 159 -18.89 11.92 6.46
CA ARG A 159 -17.47 12.05 6.73
C ARG A 159 -16.66 12.09 5.43
N PRO A 160 -15.46 12.70 5.45
CA PRO A 160 -14.61 12.73 4.27
C PRO A 160 -14.22 11.32 3.80
N HIS A 161 -14.22 11.11 2.49
CA HIS A 161 -13.54 9.98 1.85
C HIS A 161 -12.19 10.45 1.30
N GLY A 162 -11.26 9.53 1.11
CA GLY A 162 -9.93 9.84 0.56
C GLY A 162 -8.78 9.50 1.50
N LEU A 163 -7.75 10.33 1.51
CA LEU A 163 -6.53 10.06 2.29
C LEU A 163 -6.73 10.34 3.77
N TYR A 164 -6.31 9.39 4.60
CA TYR A 164 -6.21 9.51 6.04
C TYR A 164 -4.80 9.19 6.48
N ALA A 165 -4.28 9.92 7.45
CA ALA A 165 -2.97 9.68 8.05
C ALA A 165 -3.10 9.44 9.56
N SER A 166 -2.24 8.56 10.09
CA SER A 166 -2.14 8.32 11.53
C SER A 166 -1.34 9.38 12.28
N ASP A 167 -1.40 9.35 13.61
CA ASP A 167 -0.57 10.17 14.52
C ASP A 167 0.80 9.50 14.80
N GLY A 168 1.57 9.29 13.73
CA GLY A 168 2.93 8.76 13.75
C GLY A 168 3.02 7.40 14.42
N SER A 169 3.48 7.39 15.67
CA SER A 169 3.57 6.17 16.47
C SER A 169 2.21 5.58 16.87
N ASP A 170 1.10 6.31 16.79
CA ASP A 170 -0.24 5.79 17.12
C ASP A 170 -1.11 5.64 15.87
N TRP A 171 -1.14 4.42 15.31
CA TRP A 171 -1.95 4.10 14.12
C TRP A 171 -3.44 3.93 14.43
N THR A 172 -3.85 3.96 15.69
CA THR A 172 -5.26 3.93 16.07
C THR A 172 -5.94 5.30 15.97
N ARG A 173 -5.17 6.36 15.69
CA ARG A 173 -5.66 7.73 15.55
C ARG A 173 -5.51 8.21 14.12
N MET A 174 -6.58 8.08 13.34
CA MET A 174 -6.59 8.48 11.94
C MET A 174 -7.31 9.81 11.76
N THR A 175 -6.74 10.70 10.95
CA THR A 175 -7.37 11.97 10.58
C THR A 175 -7.29 12.18 9.07
N PRO A 176 -8.25 12.91 8.45
CA PRO A 176 -8.15 13.28 7.05
C PRO A 176 -6.81 13.97 6.76
N HIS A 177 -6.11 13.48 5.74
CA HIS A 177 -4.80 14.00 5.32
C HIS A 177 -4.99 15.05 4.23
N ALA A 178 -4.56 16.28 4.51
CA ALA A 178 -4.68 17.40 3.59
C ALA A 178 -3.48 17.43 2.64
N ALA A 179 -3.58 16.72 1.52
CA ALA A 179 -2.61 16.78 0.43
C ALA A 179 -3.03 17.79 -0.66
N THR A 180 -2.06 18.37 -1.36
CA THR A 180 -2.32 19.23 -2.53
C THR A 180 -2.12 18.42 -3.81
N PHE A 181 -3.06 18.53 -4.74
CA PHE A 181 -3.00 17.86 -6.05
C PHE A 181 -2.88 18.89 -7.16
N ASP A 182 -1.99 18.64 -8.12
CA ASP A 182 -1.83 19.43 -9.33
C ASP A 182 -1.88 18.53 -10.60
N PRO A 183 -2.95 18.62 -11.41
CA PRO A 183 -4.15 19.43 -11.19
C PRO A 183 -4.97 18.97 -9.97
N PRO A 184 -5.91 19.80 -9.46
CA PRO A 184 -6.80 19.36 -8.40
C PRO A 184 -7.62 18.13 -8.80
N LEU A 185 -7.81 17.20 -7.85
CA LEU A 185 -8.67 16.03 -8.05
C LEU A 185 -10.09 16.44 -8.45
N PRO A 186 -10.78 15.65 -9.29
CA PRO A 186 -12.16 15.90 -9.63
C PRO A 186 -13.04 15.90 -8.38
N GLU A 187 -14.12 16.68 -8.40
CA GLU A 187 -15.14 16.60 -7.35
C GLU A 187 -15.74 15.20 -7.34
N ALA A 188 -15.35 14.40 -6.35
CA ALA A 188 -15.93 13.09 -6.17
C ALA A 188 -17.36 13.27 -5.63
N GLY A 189 -18.34 12.70 -6.32
CA GLY A 189 -19.77 12.82 -6.02
C GLY A 189 -20.21 12.14 -4.71
N GLY A 190 -19.47 12.33 -3.63
CA GLY A 190 -19.68 11.74 -2.32
C GLY A 190 -18.79 10.54 -1.98
N TYR A 191 -17.86 10.15 -2.85
CA TYR A 191 -16.95 9.01 -2.61
C TYR A 191 -15.50 9.48 -2.65
N SER A 192 -14.54 8.59 -2.40
CA SER A 192 -13.14 8.94 -2.63
C SER A 192 -12.88 9.07 -4.14
N PRO A 193 -12.23 10.14 -4.61
CA PRO A 193 -11.69 10.18 -5.98
C PRO A 193 -10.47 9.27 -6.14
N ILE A 194 -9.84 8.87 -5.02
CA ILE A 194 -8.66 8.02 -4.98
C ILE A 194 -9.11 6.58 -4.72
N GLU A 195 -8.65 5.65 -5.55
CA GLU A 195 -8.92 4.23 -5.40
C GLU A 195 -7.83 3.54 -4.59
N THR A 196 -6.56 3.81 -4.90
CA THR A 196 -5.42 3.14 -4.25
C THR A 196 -4.31 4.10 -3.86
N VAL A 197 -3.48 3.67 -2.91
CA VAL A 197 -2.21 4.32 -2.55
C VAL A 197 -1.13 3.25 -2.41
N SER A 198 0.06 3.55 -2.92
CA SER A 198 1.22 2.67 -2.87
C SER A 198 2.51 3.49 -2.88
N ALA A 199 3.65 2.84 -2.64
CA ALA A 199 4.92 3.54 -2.56
C ALA A 199 6.10 2.70 -3.02
N SER A 200 7.21 3.39 -3.32
CA SER A 200 8.53 2.80 -3.51
C SER A 200 9.54 3.74 -2.89
N ALA A 201 10.48 3.23 -2.09
CA ALA A 201 11.61 4.05 -1.64
C ALA A 201 12.88 3.92 -2.47
N SER A 202 12.87 3.12 -3.54
CA SER A 202 14.06 2.85 -4.34
C SER A 202 13.79 3.10 -5.82
N PRO A 203 14.70 3.77 -6.55
CA PRO A 203 15.93 4.39 -6.06
C PRO A 203 15.70 5.66 -5.22
N ASP A 204 14.55 6.31 -5.38
CA ASP A 204 14.15 7.52 -4.65
C ASP A 204 12.74 7.33 -4.05
N PRO A 205 12.45 7.85 -2.86
CA PRO A 205 11.12 7.83 -2.25
C PRO A 205 10.04 8.49 -3.09
N VAL A 206 9.06 7.67 -3.46
CA VAL A 206 7.84 8.08 -4.15
C VAL A 206 6.62 7.45 -3.49
N VAL A 207 5.57 8.23 -3.34
CA VAL A 207 4.22 7.76 -3.05
C VAL A 207 3.38 8.05 -4.28
N TRP A 208 2.54 7.12 -4.71
CA TRP A 208 1.58 7.41 -5.76
C TRP A 208 0.18 6.99 -5.34
N VAL A 209 -0.79 7.67 -5.95
CA VAL A 209 -2.20 7.33 -5.85
C VAL A 209 -2.76 7.11 -7.24
N GLU A 210 -3.67 6.14 -7.37
CA GLU A 210 -4.47 5.93 -8.58
C GLU A 210 -5.90 6.40 -8.29
N THR A 211 -6.46 7.20 -9.20
CA THR A 211 -7.85 7.65 -9.10
C THR A 211 -8.80 6.64 -9.75
N VAL A 212 -10.09 6.77 -9.46
CA VAL A 212 -11.16 5.97 -10.09
C VAL A 212 -11.28 6.15 -11.62
N ASP A 213 -10.59 7.14 -12.20
CA ASP A 213 -10.51 7.40 -13.64
C ASP A 213 -9.16 6.96 -14.24
N ASP A 214 -8.44 6.09 -13.52
CA ASP A 214 -7.11 5.55 -13.84
C ASP A 214 -6.01 6.63 -13.97
N VAL A 215 -6.20 7.81 -13.34
CA VAL A 215 -5.19 8.87 -13.33
C VAL A 215 -4.22 8.60 -12.20
N VAL A 216 -2.92 8.69 -12.48
CA VAL A 216 -1.88 8.48 -11.47
C VAL A 216 -1.31 9.82 -11.04
N TYR A 217 -1.26 10.04 -9.74
CA TYR A 217 -0.54 11.16 -9.16
C TYR A 217 0.63 10.66 -8.34
N VAL A 218 1.76 11.37 -8.41
CA VAL A 218 3.00 11.02 -7.72
C VAL A 218 3.41 12.13 -6.76
N SER A 219 3.86 11.75 -5.58
CA SER A 219 4.47 12.59 -4.57
C SER A 219 5.90 12.15 -4.31
N THR A 220 6.78 13.12 -4.14
CA THR A 220 8.20 12.94 -3.75
C THR A 220 8.52 13.61 -2.41
N ASP A 221 7.48 14.09 -1.70
CA ASP A 221 7.57 14.91 -0.49
C ASP A 221 6.68 14.37 0.64
N ASP A 222 6.70 13.03 0.80
CA ASP A 222 5.93 12.30 1.81
C ASP A 222 4.42 12.57 1.74
N ALA A 223 3.87 12.49 0.53
CA ALA A 223 2.45 12.68 0.26
C ALA A 223 1.92 14.08 0.63
N THR A 224 2.79 15.10 0.71
CA THR A 224 2.36 16.47 0.98
C THR A 224 1.77 17.10 -0.29
N THR A 225 2.45 16.91 -1.42
CA THR A 225 2.00 17.34 -2.75
C THR A 225 2.05 16.20 -3.74
N PHE A 226 1.09 16.20 -4.66
CA PHE A 226 0.90 15.19 -5.69
C PHE A 226 0.79 15.86 -7.04
N THR A 227 1.60 15.42 -8.00
CA THR A 227 1.56 15.88 -9.40
C THR A 227 1.06 14.75 -10.29
N GLU A 228 0.15 15.04 -11.21
CA GLU A 228 -0.31 14.06 -12.18
C GLU A 228 0.85 13.59 -13.05
N LEU A 229 0.96 12.26 -13.19
CA LEU A 229 1.91 11.62 -14.07
C LEU A 229 1.23 11.40 -15.43
N ASP A 230 1.71 12.11 -16.45
CA ASP A 230 1.27 11.91 -17.83
C ASP A 230 1.79 10.56 -18.34
N LEU A 231 0.91 9.56 -18.26
CA LEU A 231 1.15 8.25 -18.80
C LEU A 231 0.61 8.24 -20.21
N ASP A 232 1.49 8.24 -21.21
CA ASP A 232 1.12 8.03 -22.61
C ASP A 232 0.26 6.76 -22.73
N ARG A 233 -1.06 6.91 -22.77
CA ARG A 233 -1.97 5.78 -22.92
C ARG A 233 -1.99 5.40 -24.40
N PRO A 234 -1.41 4.25 -24.82
CA PRO A 234 -1.44 3.85 -26.20
C PRO A 234 -2.90 3.62 -26.63
N GLY A 235 -3.47 4.52 -27.45
CA GLY A 235 -4.74 4.28 -28.16
C GLY A 235 -5.92 5.22 -27.88
N ALA A 236 -5.75 6.37 -27.22
CA ALA A 236 -6.82 7.36 -27.03
C ALA A 236 -7.02 8.33 -28.21
N GLY A 237 -6.72 7.90 -29.45
CA GLY A 237 -6.80 8.71 -30.68
C GLY A 237 -7.96 8.34 -31.61
#